data_AF-U6D641-F1
#
_entry.id   AF-U6D641-F1
#
_cell.length_a   1.000
_cell.length_b   1.000
_cell.length_c   1.000
_cell.angle_alpha   90.00
_cell.angle_beta   90.00
_cell.angle_gamma   90.00
#
_symmetry.space_group_name_H-M   'P 1'
#
loop_
_entity.id
_entity.type
_entity.pdbx_description
1 polymer ?
#
loop_
_entity_poly.entity_id
_entity_poly.type
_entity_poly.pdbx_seq_one_letter_code
_entity_poly.pdbx_strand_id
1 'polypeptide(L)'
;ALMRTTLQRGAQWYLIDSRWFKQWKKYVGFDSWDMYNVGEHNLFPGPIDNSGLFSDPESQTLKEHLIDELDYVLVPTEAWNKLLNWYGCVEGQQPIVRKVVEHGLFVKHCKVEVYLLELKLCENSDPTNVLSCHFSKADTIATIEKEMRKLFNIPAERETRLWNKYMSNTYEQLSKLDNTVQDAGLYQGQVLVIEPQNEDGTWPRQTLQS
;
A
#
# COMPACT_ATOMS: atom_id res chain seq x y z
N ALA A 1 25.83 10.43 -1.84
CA ALA A 1 25.77 8.94 -1.74
C ALA A 1 24.41 8.42 -1.25
N LEU A 2 23.68 9.13 -0.37
CA LEU A 2 22.37 8.70 0.18
C LEU A 2 21.22 8.56 -0.84
N MET A 3 21.23 9.38 -1.89
CA MET A 3 20.19 9.37 -2.94
C MET A 3 20.31 8.22 -3.94
N ARG A 4 21.34 7.36 -3.80
CA ARG A 4 21.54 6.15 -4.62
C ARG A 4 21.34 4.87 -3.79
N THR A 5 20.67 4.96 -2.66
CA THR A 5 20.37 3.80 -1.82
C THR A 5 19.48 2.85 -2.60
N THR A 6 19.93 1.61 -2.77
CA THR A 6 19.17 0.58 -3.48
C THR A 6 17.96 0.13 -2.67
N LEU A 7 16.82 -0.07 -3.33
CA LEU A 7 15.62 -0.61 -2.70
C LEU A 7 15.85 -2.08 -2.31
N GLN A 8 15.70 -2.39 -1.03
CA GLN A 8 15.81 -3.74 -0.49
C GLN A 8 14.48 -4.13 0.17
N ARG A 9 14.00 -5.35 -0.10
CA ARG A 9 12.74 -5.86 0.46
C ARG A 9 12.69 -5.66 1.98
N GLY A 10 11.58 -5.11 2.47
CA GLY A 10 11.34 -4.84 3.88
C GLY A 10 11.96 -3.53 4.40
N ALA A 11 12.84 -2.88 3.64
CA ALA A 11 13.40 -1.58 4.04
C ALA A 11 12.31 -0.51 4.13
N GLN A 12 12.49 0.42 5.07
CA GLN A 12 11.58 1.55 5.26
C GLN A 12 12.06 2.77 4.46
N TRP A 13 11.10 3.47 3.87
CA TRP A 13 11.29 4.71 3.13
C TRP A 13 10.23 5.71 3.56
N TYR A 14 10.54 7.00 3.45
CA TYR A 14 9.70 8.09 3.92
C TYR A 14 9.30 8.98 2.76
N LEU A 15 8.03 9.40 2.75
CA LEU A 15 7.53 10.38 1.81
C LEU A 15 7.82 11.80 2.34
N ILE A 16 8.25 12.66 1.44
CA ILE A 16 8.39 14.10 1.66
C ILE A 16 7.67 14.83 0.53
N ASP A 17 6.86 15.83 0.86
CA ASP A 17 6.20 16.69 -0.13
C ASP A 17 7.23 17.30 -1.08
N SER A 18 6.98 17.17 -2.39
CA SER A 18 7.94 17.57 -3.42
C SER A 18 8.19 19.08 -3.39
N ARG A 19 7.24 19.90 -2.92
CA ARG A 19 7.40 21.36 -2.78
C ARG A 19 8.46 21.68 -1.74
N TRP A 20 8.36 21.07 -0.55
CA TRP A 20 9.35 21.22 0.51
C TRP A 20 10.72 20.73 0.03
N PHE A 21 10.76 19.56 -0.60
CA PHE A 21 12.02 18.98 -1.06
C PHE A 21 12.69 19.78 -2.17
N LYS A 22 11.92 20.30 -3.14
CA LYS A 22 12.43 21.20 -4.20
C LYS A 22 12.99 22.49 -3.61
N GLN A 23 12.34 23.05 -2.58
CA GLN A 23 12.83 24.23 -1.87
C GLN A 23 14.15 23.94 -1.15
N TRP A 24 14.24 22.80 -0.44
CA TRP A 24 15.47 22.34 0.19
C TRP A 24 16.61 22.16 -0.82
N LYS A 25 16.35 21.53 -1.98
CA LYS A 25 17.36 21.36 -3.04
C LYS A 25 17.93 22.68 -3.54
N LYS A 26 17.10 23.72 -3.71
CA LYS A 26 17.55 25.07 -4.08
C LYS A 26 18.41 25.68 -2.98
N TYR A 27 17.94 25.59 -1.73
CA TYR A 27 18.64 26.15 -0.57
C TYR A 27 20.06 25.59 -0.41
N VAL A 28 20.26 24.28 -0.61
CA VAL A 28 21.57 23.63 -0.45
C VAL A 28 22.37 23.51 -1.76
N GLY A 29 21.83 23.98 -2.88
CA GLY A 29 22.49 23.87 -4.19
C GLY A 29 22.62 22.43 -4.70
N PHE A 30 21.67 21.56 -4.36
CA PHE A 30 21.78 20.11 -4.57
C PHE A 30 22.01 19.71 -6.04
N ASP A 31 21.29 20.33 -6.97
CA ASP A 31 21.36 19.99 -8.40
C ASP A 31 22.52 20.71 -9.14
N SER A 32 23.42 21.41 -8.43
CA SER A 32 24.68 22.02 -8.92
C SER A 32 24.62 23.11 -10.01
N TRP A 33 23.45 23.41 -10.58
CA TRP A 33 23.29 24.38 -11.67
C TRP A 33 22.92 25.81 -11.22
N ASP A 34 22.32 25.97 -10.04
CA ASP A 34 21.92 27.27 -9.47
C ASP A 34 22.64 27.50 -8.13
N MET A 35 23.93 27.86 -8.21
CA MET A 35 24.76 28.14 -7.03
C MET A 35 24.63 29.57 -6.51
N TYR A 36 23.93 30.46 -7.22
CA TYR A 36 23.87 31.88 -6.89
C TYR A 36 23.07 32.16 -5.62
N ASN A 37 22.04 31.36 -5.35
CA ASN A 37 21.12 31.57 -4.24
C ASN A 37 21.36 30.59 -3.06
N VAL A 38 22.46 29.83 -3.08
CA VAL A 38 22.73 28.80 -2.06
C VAL A 38 22.93 29.45 -0.70
N GLY A 39 22.21 28.94 0.31
CA GLY A 39 22.26 29.44 1.68
C GLY A 39 21.50 30.76 1.90
N GLU A 40 20.83 31.33 0.89
CA GLU A 40 20.02 32.52 1.08
C GLU A 40 18.83 32.25 2.03
N HIS A 41 18.58 33.19 2.94
CA HIS A 41 17.56 33.03 3.98
C HIS A 41 16.13 32.93 3.43
N ASN A 42 15.84 33.63 2.32
CA ASN A 42 14.57 33.56 1.59
C ASN A 42 14.27 32.16 1.02
N LEU A 43 15.29 31.30 0.86
CA LEU A 43 15.14 29.95 0.35
C LEU A 43 15.13 28.88 1.45
N PHE A 44 15.29 29.27 2.72
CA PHE A 44 15.24 28.33 3.82
C PHE A 44 13.89 27.57 3.81
N PRO A 45 13.89 26.23 3.71
CA PRO A 45 12.66 25.48 3.50
C PRO A 45 11.76 25.41 4.73
N GLY A 46 12.27 25.78 5.92
CA GLY A 46 11.55 25.60 7.18
C GLY A 46 11.42 24.14 7.60
N PRO A 47 10.59 23.85 8.62
CA PRO A 47 10.28 22.48 9.05
C PRO A 47 9.68 21.66 7.92
N ILE A 48 9.94 20.35 7.92
CA ILE A 48 9.32 19.42 6.96
C ILE A 48 7.80 19.52 7.09
N ASP A 49 7.14 19.86 5.99
CA ASP A 49 5.69 19.98 5.90
C ASP A 49 5.13 19.03 4.83
N ASN A 50 4.42 18.00 5.29
CA ASN A 50 3.73 17.03 4.46
C ASN A 50 2.22 17.26 4.38
N SER A 51 1.70 18.39 4.88
CA SER A 51 0.26 18.70 4.87
C SER A 51 -0.36 18.63 3.48
N GLY A 52 0.40 18.99 2.45
CA GLY A 52 0.00 18.88 1.04
C GLY A 52 -0.33 17.46 0.58
N LEU A 53 0.18 16.44 1.27
CA LEU A 53 -0.03 15.03 0.96
C LEU A 53 -1.26 14.42 1.65
N PHE A 54 -1.88 15.11 2.62
CA PHE A 54 -3.00 14.58 3.39
C PHE A 54 -4.37 15.00 2.83
N SER A 55 -5.30 14.05 2.71
CA SER A 55 -6.71 14.32 2.36
C SER A 55 -7.48 14.86 3.56
N ASP A 56 -7.10 14.44 4.76
CA ASP A 56 -7.65 14.90 6.03
C ASP A 56 -6.49 15.30 6.98
N PRO A 57 -6.43 16.57 7.42
CA PRO A 57 -5.41 17.06 8.35
C PRO A 57 -5.43 16.39 9.73
N GLU A 58 -6.59 15.94 10.20
CA GLU A 58 -6.72 15.38 11.56
C GLU A 58 -6.22 13.94 11.61
N SER A 59 -6.74 13.07 10.74
CA SER A 59 -6.29 11.68 10.65
C SER A 59 -4.94 11.50 9.94
N GLN A 60 -4.46 12.53 9.24
CA GLN A 60 -3.28 12.48 8.38
C GLN A 60 -3.37 11.35 7.34
N THR A 61 -4.59 11.09 6.86
CA THR A 61 -4.84 10.14 5.79
C THR A 61 -4.19 10.63 4.50
N LEU A 62 -3.38 9.79 3.86
CA LEU A 62 -2.70 10.14 2.61
C LEU A 62 -3.73 10.30 1.48
N LYS A 63 -3.62 11.37 0.68
CA LYS A 63 -4.40 11.51 -0.55
C LYS A 63 -4.19 10.31 -1.44
N GLU A 64 -5.23 9.91 -2.17
CA GLU A 64 -5.11 8.89 -3.21
C GLU A 64 -4.43 9.46 -4.46
N HIS A 65 -3.91 8.56 -5.28
CA HIS A 65 -3.35 8.88 -6.61
C HIS A 65 -2.17 9.87 -6.63
N LEU A 66 -1.42 10.00 -5.52
CA LEU A 66 -0.17 10.77 -5.53
C LEU A 66 0.88 10.07 -6.39
N ILE A 67 1.60 10.88 -7.16
CA ILE A 67 2.58 10.42 -8.14
C ILE A 67 4.00 10.65 -7.60
N ASP A 68 4.79 9.59 -7.60
CA ASP A 68 6.21 9.61 -7.24
C ASP A 68 6.99 10.60 -8.13
N GLU A 69 7.94 11.33 -7.54
CA GLU A 69 8.73 12.43 -8.13
C GLU A 69 7.93 13.67 -8.60
N LEU A 70 6.59 13.62 -8.60
CA LEU A 70 5.73 14.76 -8.91
C LEU A 70 5.19 15.41 -7.63
N ASP A 71 4.48 14.63 -6.80
CA ASP A 71 3.79 15.10 -5.61
C ASP A 71 4.62 14.89 -4.35
N TYR A 72 5.34 13.77 -4.28
CA TYR A 72 6.27 13.45 -3.20
C TYR A 72 7.59 12.91 -3.76
N VAL A 73 8.60 12.85 -2.89
CA VAL A 73 9.83 12.10 -3.12
C VAL A 73 9.97 11.03 -2.04
N LEU A 74 10.66 9.94 -2.38
CA LEU A 74 11.00 8.88 -1.45
C LEU A 74 12.44 9.02 -0.97
N VAL A 75 12.63 9.03 0.34
CA VAL A 75 13.97 9.05 0.95
C VAL A 75 14.19 7.85 1.87
N PRO A 76 15.41 7.28 1.93
CA PRO A 76 15.72 6.21 2.85
C PRO A 76 15.73 6.72 4.29
N THR A 77 15.59 5.81 5.27
CA THR A 77 15.57 6.13 6.70
C THR A 77 16.70 7.06 7.15
N GLU A 78 17.93 6.85 6.66
CA GLU A 78 19.06 7.69 7.04
C GLU A 78 18.91 9.14 6.55
N ALA A 79 18.41 9.34 5.33
CA ALA A 79 18.17 10.67 4.79
C ALA A 79 17.01 11.37 5.50
N TRP A 80 15.92 10.64 5.77
CA TRP A 80 14.80 11.15 6.58
C TRP A 80 15.28 11.64 7.95
N ASN A 81 16.03 10.81 8.68
CA ASN A 81 16.52 11.16 10.01
C ASN A 81 17.42 12.39 10.00
N LYS A 82 18.27 12.55 8.98
CA LYS A 82 19.11 13.75 8.83
C LYS A 82 18.26 15.00 8.57
N LEU A 83 17.32 14.94 7.64
CA LEU A 83 16.43 16.07 7.33
C LEU A 83 15.58 16.46 8.55
N LEU A 84 15.02 15.47 9.25
CA LEU A 84 14.25 15.70 10.47
C LEU A 84 15.09 16.35 11.57
N ASN A 85 16.33 15.89 11.77
CA ASN A 85 17.24 16.49 12.77
C ASN A 85 17.67 17.91 12.41
N TRP A 86 17.81 18.23 11.13
CA TRP A 86 18.26 19.55 10.68
C TRP A 86 17.15 20.59 10.63
N TYR A 87 15.94 20.19 10.24
CA TYR A 87 14.85 21.12 9.96
C TYR A 87 13.64 20.95 10.90
N GLY A 88 13.53 19.82 11.61
CA GLY A 88 12.32 19.45 12.31
C GLY A 88 11.17 19.08 11.36
N CYS A 89 9.98 18.98 11.92
CA CYS A 89 8.74 18.80 11.16
C CYS A 89 7.66 19.72 11.74
N VAL A 90 6.62 20.02 10.95
CA VAL A 90 5.46 20.76 11.43
C VAL A 90 4.85 20.01 12.62
N GLU A 91 4.54 20.76 13.68
CA GLU A 91 4.02 20.21 14.94
C GLU A 91 2.77 19.34 14.70
N GLY A 92 2.73 18.17 15.33
CA GLY A 92 1.63 17.21 15.21
C GLY A 92 1.73 16.26 14.00
N GLN A 93 2.50 16.58 12.96
CA GLN A 93 2.66 15.69 11.80
C GLN A 93 3.49 14.45 12.14
N GLN A 94 3.03 13.28 11.68
CA GLN A 94 3.73 12.01 11.81
C GLN A 94 4.52 11.68 10.55
N PRO A 95 5.66 10.97 10.66
CA PRO A 95 6.41 10.51 9.50
C PRO A 95 5.56 9.59 8.60
N ILE A 96 5.51 9.87 7.30
CA ILE A 96 4.81 9.02 6.33
C ILE A 96 5.76 7.90 5.88
N VAL A 97 5.80 6.82 6.65
CA VAL A 97 6.68 5.66 6.38
C VAL A 97 5.98 4.59 5.54
N ARG A 98 6.71 4.01 4.59
CA ARG A 98 6.28 2.89 3.74
C ARG A 98 7.38 1.85 3.59
N LYS A 99 7.00 0.63 3.22
CA LYS A 99 7.92 -0.50 3.08
C LYS A 99 8.19 -0.80 1.61
N VAL A 100 9.40 -1.28 1.34
CA VAL A 100 9.77 -1.84 0.04
C VAL A 100 9.22 -3.26 -0.07
N VAL A 101 8.53 -3.53 -1.17
CA VAL A 101 8.03 -4.86 -1.54
C VAL A 101 8.59 -5.26 -2.91
N GLU A 102 8.60 -6.56 -3.19
CA GLU A 102 8.92 -7.06 -4.52
C GLU A 102 7.69 -6.95 -5.43
N HIS A 103 7.89 -6.41 -6.63
CA HIS A 103 6.84 -6.14 -7.59
C HIS A 103 7.19 -6.73 -8.97
N GLY A 104 6.18 -7.18 -9.72
CA GLY A 104 6.32 -7.72 -11.08
C GLY A 104 5.98 -9.22 -11.21
N LEU A 105 5.34 -9.60 -12.32
CA LEU A 105 4.86 -10.98 -12.54
C LEU A 105 5.96 -11.93 -13.03
N PHE A 106 6.94 -11.42 -13.77
CA PHE A 106 8.04 -12.22 -14.35
C PHE A 106 9.38 -11.81 -13.76
N VAL A 107 9.78 -10.56 -14.00
CA VAL A 107 10.98 -9.96 -13.41
C VAL A 107 10.57 -9.17 -12.17
N LYS A 108 11.05 -9.61 -11.01
CA LYS A 108 10.80 -8.95 -9.73
C LYS A 108 11.72 -7.74 -9.57
N HIS A 109 11.16 -6.59 -9.21
CA HIS A 109 11.88 -5.39 -8.84
C HIS A 109 11.39 -4.91 -7.48
N CYS A 110 12.29 -4.39 -6.65
CA CYS A 110 11.90 -3.76 -5.40
C CYS A 110 11.28 -2.38 -5.66
N LYS A 111 10.12 -2.10 -5.05
CA LYS A 111 9.43 -0.81 -5.11
C LYS A 111 8.86 -0.47 -3.73
N VAL A 112 8.85 0.80 -3.35
CA VAL A 112 8.11 1.25 -2.15
C VAL A 112 6.62 1.13 -2.41
N GLU A 113 5.91 0.38 -1.57
CA GLU A 113 4.46 0.25 -1.63
C GLU A 113 3.80 1.40 -0.88
N VAL A 114 3.43 2.46 -1.61
CA VAL A 114 2.81 3.66 -1.02
C VAL A 114 1.34 3.45 -0.69
N TYR A 115 0.63 2.72 -1.55
CA TYR A 115 -0.77 2.35 -1.37
C TYR A 115 -0.88 0.84 -1.31
N LEU A 116 -1.58 0.34 -0.29
CA LEU A 116 -2.02 -1.04 -0.23
C LEU A 116 -3.13 -1.27 -1.25
N LEU A 117 -3.29 -2.50 -1.70
CA LEU A 117 -4.37 -2.90 -2.58
C LEU A 117 -5.67 -3.01 -1.77
N GLU A 118 -6.68 -2.24 -2.13
CA GLU A 118 -8.02 -2.43 -1.58
C GLU A 118 -8.68 -3.62 -2.27
N LEU A 119 -9.19 -4.57 -1.47
CA LEU A 119 -10.03 -5.68 -1.92
C LEU A 119 -11.38 -5.61 -1.21
N LYS A 120 -12.41 -6.00 -1.93
CA LYS A 120 -13.79 -6.09 -1.44
C LYS A 120 -14.08 -7.53 -1.06
N LEU A 121 -14.35 -7.77 0.22
CA LEU A 121 -14.49 -9.10 0.79
C LEU A 121 -15.97 -9.34 1.13
N CYS A 122 -16.52 -10.49 0.75
CA CYS A 122 -17.83 -10.93 1.22
C CYS A 122 -17.91 -12.44 1.44
N GLU A 123 -18.91 -12.87 2.20
CA GLU A 123 -19.25 -14.28 2.35
C GLU A 123 -20.22 -14.71 1.24
N ASN A 124 -20.14 -15.97 0.82
CA ASN A 124 -21.02 -16.50 -0.22
C ASN A 124 -22.51 -16.48 0.17
N SER A 125 -22.83 -16.64 1.47
CA SER A 125 -24.19 -16.65 2.01
C SER A 125 -24.85 -15.26 2.00
N ASP A 126 -24.04 -14.20 2.12
CA ASP A 126 -24.49 -12.81 2.06
C ASP A 126 -23.57 -11.97 1.15
N PRO A 127 -23.82 -12.00 -0.17
CA PRO A 127 -23.03 -11.25 -1.15
C PRO A 127 -23.26 -9.73 -1.07
N THR A 128 -24.20 -9.26 -0.24
CA THR A 128 -24.51 -7.83 -0.08
C THR A 128 -23.69 -7.19 1.03
N ASN A 129 -23.29 -7.97 2.04
CA ASN A 129 -22.37 -7.54 3.09
C ASN A 129 -20.91 -7.55 2.58
N VAL A 130 -20.52 -6.46 1.92
CA VAL A 130 -19.19 -6.28 1.34
C VAL A 130 -18.34 -5.38 2.24
N LEU A 131 -17.18 -5.89 2.68
CA LEU A 131 -16.22 -5.17 3.50
C LEU A 131 -14.97 -4.81 2.68
N SER A 132 -14.56 -3.54 2.71
CA SER A 132 -13.29 -3.12 2.11
C SER A 132 -12.12 -3.39 3.06
N CYS A 133 -11.07 -4.03 2.56
CA CYS A 133 -9.85 -4.33 3.31
C CYS A 133 -8.61 -4.06 2.46
N HIS A 134 -7.50 -3.72 3.12
CA HIS A 134 -6.26 -3.34 2.45
C HIS A 134 -5.18 -4.41 2.66
N PHE A 135 -4.58 -4.87 1.57
CA PHE A 135 -3.54 -5.90 1.57
C PHE A 135 -2.30 -5.43 0.82
N SER A 136 -1.13 -5.87 1.27
CA SER A 136 0.10 -5.71 0.49
C SER A 136 0.03 -6.58 -0.76
N LYS A 137 0.64 -6.14 -1.86
CA LYS A 137 0.89 -6.98 -3.03
C LYS A 137 1.71 -8.23 -2.71
N ALA A 138 2.48 -8.19 -1.62
CA ALA A 138 3.29 -9.31 -1.13
C ALA A 138 2.55 -10.20 -0.12
N ASP A 139 1.35 -9.83 0.34
CA ASP A 139 0.54 -10.72 1.18
C ASP A 139 0.10 -11.94 0.38
N THR A 140 -0.07 -13.06 1.08
CA THR A 140 -0.49 -14.32 0.45
C THR A 140 -2.01 -14.43 0.39
N ILE A 141 -2.52 -15.29 -0.49
CA ILE A 141 -3.93 -15.65 -0.51
C ILE A 141 -4.36 -16.27 0.85
N ALA A 142 -3.48 -17.03 1.51
CA ALA A 142 -3.72 -17.50 2.88
C ALA A 142 -3.94 -16.36 3.89
N THR A 143 -3.20 -15.26 3.75
CA THR A 143 -3.37 -14.06 4.59
C THR A 143 -4.77 -13.46 4.40
N ILE A 144 -5.24 -13.37 3.15
CA ILE A 144 -6.59 -12.87 2.84
C ILE A 144 -7.65 -13.80 3.41
N GLU A 145 -7.52 -15.11 3.18
CA GLU A 145 -8.47 -16.11 3.70
C GLU A 145 -8.58 -16.04 5.23
N LYS A 146 -7.43 -15.92 5.92
CA LYS A 146 -7.40 -15.77 7.38
C LYS A 146 -8.13 -14.51 7.85
N GLU A 147 -7.96 -13.38 7.16
CA GLU A 147 -8.68 -12.16 7.52
C GLU A 147 -10.18 -12.29 7.22
N MET A 148 -10.56 -12.89 6.08
CA MET A 148 -11.98 -13.16 5.78
C MET A 148 -12.62 -14.07 6.82
N ARG A 149 -11.94 -15.14 7.25
CA ARG A 149 -12.42 -16.01 8.33
C ARG A 149 -12.69 -15.23 9.62
N LYS A 150 -11.80 -14.32 9.98
CA LYS A 150 -11.97 -13.44 11.15
C LYS A 150 -13.15 -12.48 10.96
N LEU A 151 -13.28 -11.83 9.81
CA LEU A 151 -14.34 -10.86 9.53
C LEU A 151 -15.74 -11.49 9.51
N PHE A 152 -15.85 -12.71 8.96
CA PHE A 152 -17.12 -13.43 8.83
C PHE A 152 -17.31 -14.52 9.89
N ASN A 153 -16.48 -14.54 10.94
CA ASN A 153 -16.55 -15.49 12.05
C ASN A 153 -16.60 -16.97 11.62
N ILE A 154 -15.79 -17.34 10.62
CA ILE A 154 -15.71 -18.72 10.12
C ILE A 154 -14.71 -19.51 10.98
N PRO A 155 -15.12 -20.64 11.61
CA PRO A 155 -14.23 -21.47 12.43
C PRO A 155 -13.03 -22.01 11.65
N ALA A 156 -11.90 -22.23 12.33
CA ALA A 156 -10.64 -22.62 11.70
C ALA A 156 -10.69 -24.03 11.08
N GLU A 157 -11.46 -24.92 11.70
CA GLU A 157 -11.71 -26.29 11.27
C GLU A 157 -12.68 -26.40 10.08
N ARG A 158 -13.43 -25.34 9.78
CA ARG A 158 -14.38 -25.33 8.67
C ARG A 158 -13.63 -25.15 7.36
N GLU A 159 -13.80 -26.08 6.43
CA GLU A 159 -13.23 -25.94 5.09
C GLU A 159 -13.85 -24.73 4.36
N THR A 160 -13.03 -24.06 3.56
CA THR A 160 -13.44 -22.90 2.76
C THR A 160 -12.88 -23.01 1.35
N ARG A 161 -13.55 -22.35 0.41
CA ARG A 161 -13.01 -22.02 -0.90
C ARG A 161 -13.03 -20.51 -1.06
N LEU A 162 -11.95 -19.98 -1.63
CA LEU A 162 -11.86 -18.58 -1.95
C LEU A 162 -12.06 -18.38 -3.45
N TRP A 163 -12.92 -17.45 -3.80
CA TRP A 163 -13.30 -17.17 -5.17
C TRP A 163 -13.00 -15.72 -5.53
N ASN A 164 -12.34 -15.55 -6.66
CA ASN A 164 -12.22 -14.28 -7.33
C ASN A 164 -13.44 -14.07 -8.25
N LYS A 165 -14.20 -13.01 -8.03
CA LYS A 165 -15.36 -12.64 -8.85
C LYS A 165 -14.98 -11.57 -9.87
N TYR A 166 -14.98 -11.93 -11.16
CA TYR A 166 -14.78 -10.99 -12.26
C TYR A 166 -16.08 -10.27 -12.65
N MET A 167 -15.96 -9.14 -13.37
CA MET A 167 -17.10 -8.31 -13.78
C MET A 167 -18.18 -9.05 -14.61
N SER A 168 -17.83 -10.17 -15.23
CA SER A 168 -18.73 -10.98 -16.08
C SER A 168 -19.52 -12.06 -15.34
N ASN A 169 -19.64 -12.00 -14.01
CA ASN A 169 -20.18 -13.08 -13.16
C ASN A 169 -19.42 -14.42 -13.25
N THR A 170 -18.21 -14.40 -13.82
CA THR A 170 -17.31 -15.57 -13.79
C THR A 170 -16.56 -15.61 -12.46
N TYR A 171 -16.37 -16.81 -11.94
CA TYR A 171 -15.66 -17.06 -10.71
C TYR A 171 -14.43 -17.92 -10.99
N GLU A 172 -13.28 -17.47 -10.52
CA GLU A 172 -12.05 -18.26 -10.53
C GLU A 172 -11.67 -18.62 -9.11
N GLN A 173 -11.40 -19.90 -8.86
CA GLN A 173 -11.00 -20.34 -7.53
C GLN A 173 -9.53 -19.97 -7.27
N LEU A 174 -9.28 -19.30 -6.15
CA LEU A 174 -7.94 -19.00 -5.65
C LEU A 174 -7.42 -20.17 -4.80
N SER A 175 -7.00 -21.26 -5.46
CA SER A 175 -6.60 -22.51 -4.78
C SER A 175 -5.15 -22.54 -4.29
N LYS A 176 -4.27 -21.71 -4.87
CA LYS A 176 -2.86 -21.60 -4.49
C LYS A 176 -2.70 -20.57 -3.38
N LEU A 177 -2.86 -21.02 -2.13
CA LEU A 177 -2.87 -20.15 -0.95
C LEU A 177 -1.50 -19.48 -0.69
N ASP A 178 -0.42 -20.05 -1.21
CA ASP A 178 0.95 -19.56 -1.15
C ASP A 178 1.24 -18.43 -2.16
N ASN A 179 0.43 -18.29 -3.20
CA ASN A 179 0.55 -17.18 -4.14
C ASN A 179 0.36 -15.85 -3.41
N THR A 180 1.11 -14.84 -3.84
CA THR A 180 0.87 -13.47 -3.38
C THR A 180 -0.37 -12.88 -4.06
N VAL A 181 -0.92 -11.80 -3.48
CA VAL A 181 -1.96 -10.95 -4.07
C VAL A 181 -1.59 -10.58 -5.51
N GLN A 182 -0.31 -10.26 -5.73
CA GLN A 182 0.18 -9.92 -7.06
C GLN A 182 0.27 -11.13 -7.99
N ASP A 183 0.78 -12.27 -7.52
CA ASP A 183 0.91 -13.48 -8.36
C ASP A 183 -0.47 -14.04 -8.74
N ALA A 184 -1.49 -13.79 -7.92
CA ALA A 184 -2.89 -14.09 -8.21
C ALA A 184 -3.55 -13.07 -9.16
N GLY A 185 -2.84 -12.02 -9.58
CA GLY A 185 -3.35 -11.03 -10.54
C GLY A 185 -4.48 -10.16 -9.99
N LEU A 186 -4.56 -9.99 -8.67
CA LEU A 186 -5.60 -9.17 -8.05
C LEU A 186 -5.34 -7.67 -8.26
N TYR A 187 -6.40 -6.90 -8.45
CA TYR A 187 -6.38 -5.46 -8.73
C TYR A 187 -7.32 -4.68 -7.80
N GLN A 188 -7.18 -3.35 -7.84
CA GLN A 188 -7.87 -2.44 -6.91
C GLN A 188 -9.39 -2.61 -6.99
N GLY A 189 -10.03 -2.79 -5.83
CA GLY A 189 -11.49 -2.88 -5.69
C GLY A 189 -12.09 -4.21 -6.13
N GLN A 190 -11.27 -5.23 -6.41
CA GLN A 190 -11.73 -6.55 -6.83
C GLN A 190 -12.48 -7.28 -5.70
N VAL A 191 -13.52 -8.03 -6.09
CA VAL A 191 -14.39 -8.72 -5.14
C VAL A 191 -13.92 -10.16 -4.94
N LEU A 192 -13.63 -10.51 -3.70
CA LEU A 192 -13.33 -11.87 -3.27
C LEU A 192 -14.48 -12.41 -2.41
N VAL A 193 -14.87 -13.65 -2.68
CA VAL A 193 -15.96 -14.34 -2.00
C VAL A 193 -15.40 -15.56 -1.28
N ILE A 194 -15.59 -15.64 0.04
CA ILE A 194 -15.28 -16.84 0.80
C ILE A 194 -16.53 -17.71 0.87
N GLU A 195 -16.38 -18.98 0.51
CA GLU A 195 -17.44 -19.98 0.56
C GLU A 195 -17.08 -21.00 1.64
N PRO A 196 -17.72 -20.99 2.81
CA PRO A 196 -17.59 -22.05 3.80
C PRO A 196 -18.33 -23.31 3.35
N GLN A 197 -17.76 -24.49 3.60
CA GLN A 197 -18.45 -25.77 3.37
C GLN A 197 -19.70 -25.87 4.26
N ASN A 198 -20.78 -26.51 3.79
CA ASN A 198 -21.97 -26.77 4.59
C ASN A 198 -21.70 -27.82 5.68
N GLU A 199 -22.55 -27.86 6.71
CA GLU A 199 -22.43 -28.83 7.82
C GLU A 199 -22.57 -30.29 7.36
N ASP A 200 -23.30 -30.52 6.26
CA ASP A 200 -23.48 -31.83 5.63
C ASP A 200 -22.32 -32.23 4.69
N GLY A 201 -21.27 -31.40 4.61
CA GLY A 201 -20.10 -31.61 3.75
C GLY A 201 -20.28 -31.17 2.29
N THR A 202 -21.47 -30.70 1.90
CA THR A 202 -21.71 -30.17 0.54
C THR A 202 -21.16 -28.76 0.37
N TRP A 203 -21.02 -28.31 -0.88
CA TRP A 203 -20.59 -26.95 -1.21
C TRP A 203 -21.76 -26.11 -1.74
N PRO A 204 -22.01 -24.90 -1.19
CA PRO A 204 -23.11 -24.03 -1.61
C PRO A 204 -23.23 -23.80 -3.12
N ARG A 205 -22.10 -23.73 -3.85
CA ARG A 205 -22.09 -23.51 -5.30
C ARG A 205 -22.25 -24.78 -6.13
N GLN A 206 -22.08 -25.97 -5.55
CA GLN A 206 -22.30 -27.24 -6.26
C GLN A 206 -23.78 -27.62 -6.34
N THR A 207 -24.61 -27.18 -5.40
CA THR A 207 -26.05 -27.49 -5.35
C THR A 207 -26.90 -26.66 -6.32
N LEU A 208 -26.34 -25.64 -6.98
CA LEU A 208 -27.04 -24.82 -7.99
C LEU A 208 -27.13 -25.47 -9.39
N GLN A 209 -26.58 -26.68 -9.58
CA GLN A 209 -26.58 -27.39 -10.87
C GLN A 209 -27.54 -28.60 -10.94
N SER A 210 -28.43 -28.78 -9.95
CA SER A 210 -29.47 -29.82 -9.98
C SER A 210 -30.83 -29.28 -10.41
#